data_AF-A0A8J7K8W3-F1
#
_entry.id   AF-A0A8J7K8W3-F1
#
_cell.length_a   1.000
_cell.length_b   1.000
_cell.length_c   1.000
_cell.angle_alpha   90.00
_cell.angle_beta   90.00
_cell.angle_gamma   90.00
#
_symmetry.space_group_name_H-M   'P 1'
#
loop_
_entity.id
_entity.type
_entity.pdbx_description
1 polymer ?
#
loop_
_entity_poly.entity_id
_entity_poly.type
_entity_poly.pdbx_seq_one_letter_code
_entity_poly.pdbx_strand_id
1 'polypeptide(L)' 'MTKFDEKVTELLAKHPSLSKDEAIKILTEKNERKKQKRAEKTDRNNAKKARSETNRPDDV' A
#
# COMPACT_ATOMS: atom_id res chain seq x y z
N MET A 1 5.13 17.23 14.63
CA MET A 1 4.39 16.94 13.38
C MET A 1 4.55 15.47 13.05
N THR A 2 3.50 14.78 12.62
CA THR A 2 3.66 13.42 12.12
C THR A 2 4.16 13.44 10.68
N LYS A 3 4.77 12.34 10.21
CA LYS A 3 5.13 12.16 8.79
C LYS A 3 3.94 12.26 7.84
N PHE A 4 2.72 12.15 8.36
CA PHE A 4 1.50 12.36 7.59
C PHE A 4 1.21 13.86 7.45
N ASP A 5 1.26 14.61 8.54
CA ASP A 5 1.05 16.07 8.54
C ASP A 5 2.08 16.80 7.68
N GLU A 6 3.34 16.35 7.68
CA GLU A 6 4.39 16.87 6.79
C GLU A 6 4.00 16.69 5.32
N LYS A 7 3.49 15.51 4.95
CA LYS A 7 3.04 15.24 3.57
C LYS A 7 1.79 16.02 3.19
N VAL A 8 0.87 16.23 4.13
CA VAL A 8 -0.30 17.09 3.92
C VAL A 8 0.19 18.51 3.65
N THR A 9 1.13 19.01 4.45
CA THR A 9 1.69 20.37 4.31
C THR A 9 2.43 20.54 2.99
N GLU A 10 3.27 19.57 2.60
CA GLU A 10 3.94 19.56 1.29
C GLU A 10 2.95 19.51 0.12
N LEU A 11 1.86 18.75 0.25
CA LEU A 11 0.85 18.64 -0.79
C LEU A 11 0.08 19.95 -0.97
N LEU A 12 -0.26 20.61 0.14
CA LEU A 12 -0.88 21.93 0.15
C LEU A 12 0.06 23.02 -0.38
N ALA A 13 1.37 22.92 -0.08
CA ALA A 13 2.36 23.84 -0.62
C ALA A 13 2.48 23.75 -2.14
N LYS A 14 2.35 22.54 -2.71
CA LYS A 14 2.35 22.32 -4.17
C LYS A 14 1.02 22.65 -4.83
N HIS A 15 -0.07 22.49 -4.09
CA HIS A 15 -1.42 22.72 -4.56
C HIS A 15 -2.18 23.59 -3.55
N PRO A 16 -1.95 24.91 -3.57
CA PRO A 16 -2.61 25.82 -2.64
C PRO A 16 -4.12 25.93 -2.87
N SER A 17 -4.64 25.41 -3.98
CA SER A 17 -6.07 25.32 -4.28
C SER A 17 -6.79 24.15 -3.61
N LEU A 18 -6.04 23.16 -3.09
CA LEU A 18 -6.60 22.00 -2.41
C LEU A 18 -6.95 22.36 -0.95
N SER A 19 -8.10 21.92 -0.47
CA SER A 19 -8.42 22.01 0.95
C SER A 19 -7.59 21.01 1.75
N LYS A 20 -7.38 21.29 3.04
CA LYS A 20 -6.73 20.35 3.99
C LYS A 20 -7.42 19.00 3.98
N ASP A 21 -8.76 18.98 3.96
CA ASP A 21 -9.54 17.75 3.98
C ASP A 21 -9.36 16.92 2.69
N GLU A 22 -9.26 17.60 1.56
CA GLU A 22 -9.02 16.95 0.27
C GLU A 22 -7.59 16.38 0.21
N ALA A 23 -6.60 17.13 0.71
CA ALA A 23 -5.22 16.65 0.81
C ALA A 23 -5.12 15.40 1.70
N ILE A 24 -5.83 15.38 2.83
CA ILE A 24 -5.91 14.23 3.73
C ILE A 24 -6.59 13.05 3.04
N LYS A 25 -7.69 13.28 2.32
CA LYS A 25 -8.42 12.25 1.58
C LYS A 25 -7.55 11.60 0.51
N ILE A 26 -6.86 12.40 -0.30
CA ILE A 26 -5.93 11.93 -1.34
C ILE A 26 -4.82 11.06 -0.74
N LEU A 27 -4.22 11.49 0.37
CA LEU A 27 -3.13 10.74 1.01
C LEU A 27 -3.64 9.43 1.64
N THR A 28 -4.81 9.46 2.25
CA THR A 28 -5.45 8.28 2.85
C THR A 28 -5.79 7.25 1.78
N GLU A 29 -6.47 7.66 0.72
CA GLU A 29 -6.82 6.79 -0.42
C GLU A 29 -5.56 6.20 -1.09
N LYS A 30 -4.51 7.02 -1.25
CA LYS A 30 -3.21 6.55 -1.76
C LYS A 30 -2.59 5.49 -0.86
N ASN A 31 -2.72 5.62 0.46
CA ASN A 31 -2.21 4.65 1.42
C ASN A 31 -3.01 3.34 1.42
N GLU A 32 -4.33 3.42 1.36
CA GLU A 32 -5.22 2.26 1.27
C GLU A 32 -4.96 1.45 0.01
N ARG A 33 -4.89 2.10 -1.15
CA ARG A 33 -4.54 1.44 -2.42
C ARG A 33 -3.19 0.75 -2.34
N LYS A 34 -2.20 1.36 -1.67
CA LYS A 34 -0.89 0.73 -1.46
C LYS A 34 -0.98 -0.47 -0.52
N LYS A 35 -1.85 -0.43 0.50
CA LYS A 35 -2.07 -1.56 1.42
C LYS A 35 -2.70 -2.75 0.69
N GLN A 36 -3.74 -2.52 -0.10
CA GLN A 36 -4.39 -3.55 -0.92
C GLN A 36 -3.40 -4.23 -1.87
N LYS A 37 -2.62 -3.44 -2.63
CA LYS A 37 -1.60 -4.00 -3.54
C LYS A 37 -0.54 -4.83 -2.83
N ARG A 38 -0.18 -4.49 -1.59
CA ARG A 38 0.77 -5.29 -0.78
C ARG A 38 0.13 -6.61 -0.36
N ALA A 39 -1.11 -6.57 0.12
CA ALA A 39 -1.85 -7.78 0.50
C ALA A 39 -1.98 -8.73 -0.70
N GLU A 40 -2.46 -8.26 -1.85
CA GLU A 40 -2.56 -9.06 -3.08
C GLU A 40 -1.22 -9.67 -3.53
N LYS A 41 -0.11 -8.94 -3.35
CA LYS A 41 1.22 -9.48 -3.67
C LYS A 41 1.62 -10.58 -2.70
N THR A 42 1.38 -10.39 -1.41
CA THR A 42 1.64 -11.40 -0.38
C THR A 42 0.80 -12.65 -0.63
N ASP A 43 -0.50 -12.49 -0.90
CA ASP A 43 -1.41 -13.61 -1.16
C ASP A 43 -0.98 -14.40 -2.39
N ARG A 44 -0.63 -13.71 -3.49
CA ARG A 44 -0.08 -14.37 -4.68
C ARG A 44 1.22 -15.13 -4.41
N ASN A 45 2.09 -14.58 -3.56
CA ASN A 45 3.36 -15.25 -3.23
C ASN A 45 3.12 -16.47 -2.34
N ASN A 46 2.25 -16.36 -1.35
CA ASN A 46 1.86 -17.47 -0.47
C ASN A 46 1.19 -18.60 -1.26
N ALA A 47 0.29 -18.27 -2.19
CA ALA A 47 -0.32 -19.25 -3.07
C ALA A 47 0.71 -19.97 -3.96
N LYS A 48 1.74 -19.27 -4.44
CA LYS A 48 2.85 -19.89 -5.19
C LYS A 48 3.68 -20.82 -4.31
N LYS A 49 4.03 -20.41 -3.09
CA LYS A 49 4.76 -21.23 -2.12
C LYS A 49 4.00 -22.51 -1.77
N ALA A 50 2.71 -22.38 -1.45
CA ALA A 50 1.84 -23.51 -1.15
C ALA A 50 1.84 -24.50 -2.33
N ARG A 51 1.66 -24.02 -3.57
CA ARG A 51 1.73 -24.88 -4.76
C ARG A 51 3.09 -25.55 -4.94
N SER A 52 4.20 -24.86 -4.71
CA SER A 52 5.53 -25.48 -4.80
C SER A 52 5.78 -26.52 -3.71
N GLU A 53 5.25 -26.31 -2.50
CA GLU A 53 5.35 -27.28 -1.40
C GLU A 53 4.51 -28.53 -1.67
N THR A 54 3.32 -28.39 -2.27
CA THR A 54 2.49 -29.54 -2.65
C THR A 54 3.05 -30.34 -3.84
N ASN A 55 3.84 -29.70 -4.71
CA ASN A 55 4.48 -30.36 -5.87
C ASN A 55 5.92 -30.80 -5.58
N ARG A 56 6.34 -30.77 -4.31
CA ARG A 56 7.66 -31.23 -3.91
C ARG A 56 7.63 -32.77 -3.95
N PRO A 57 8.40 -33.43 -4.84
CA PRO A 57 8.45 -34.88 -4.84
C PRO A 57 8.96 -35.33 -3.47
N ASP A 58 8.26 -36.28 -2.85
CA ASP A 58 8.78 -36.98 -1.67
C ASP A 58 10.15 -37.56 -2.06
N ASP A 59 11.20 -37.08 -1.39
CA ASP A 59 12.56 -37.59 -1.55
C ASP A 59 12.53 -39.12 -1.37
N VAL A 60 12.97 -39.84 -2.41
CA VAL A 60 13.19 -41.30 -2.45
C VAL A 60 14.40 -41.67 -1.59
#